data_AF-A0A6G7GIJ8-F1
#
_entry.id   AF-A0A6G7GIJ8-F1
#
_cell.length_a   1.000
_cell.length_b   1.000
_cell.length_c   1.000
_cell.angle_alpha   90.00
_cell.angle_beta   90.00
_cell.angle_gamma   90.00
#
_symmetry.space_group_name_H-M   'P 1'
#
loop_
_entity.id
_entity.type
_entity.pdbx_description
1 polymer ?
#
loop_
_entity_poly.entity_id
_entity_poly.type
_entity_poly.pdbx_seq_one_letter_code
_entity_poly.pdbx_strand_id
1 'polypeptide(L)' 'MATIYKELEVKIRSLSDTGKLKPVDSILTQLDRPDPEIDRIWTEEARNRWRAYKAGKLEAFS' A
#
# COMPACT_ATOMS: atom_id res chain seq x y z
N MET A 1 -23.49 -12.32 1.43
CA MET A 1 -22.25 -11.58 1.72
C MET A 1 -21.69 -11.98 3.09
N ALA A 2 -22.37 -11.69 4.21
CA ALA A 2 -21.87 -12.03 5.57
C ALA A 2 -21.50 -13.51 5.78
N THR A 3 -22.28 -14.45 5.22
CA THR A 3 -22.02 -15.89 5.34
C THR A 3 -20.71 -16.31 4.66
N ILE A 4 -20.41 -15.72 3.50
CA ILE A 4 -19.20 -16.04 2.71
C ILE A 4 -17.94 -15.59 3.47
N TYR A 5 -17.97 -14.40 4.07
CA TYR A 5 -16.84 -13.90 4.86
C TYR A 5 -16.54 -14.77 6.07
N LYS A 6 -17.58 -15.25 6.76
CA LYS A 6 -17.43 -16.15 7.91
C LYS A 6 -16.84 -17.51 7.51
N GLU A 7 -17.27 -18.07 6.38
CA GLU A 7 -16.70 -19.31 5.85
C GLU A 7 -15.23 -19.16 5.43
N LEU A 8 -14.88 -18.04 4.79
CA LEU A 8 -13.50 -17.71 4.44
C LEU A 8 -12.61 -17.58 5.68
N GLU A 9 -13.09 -16.89 6.71
CA GLU A 9 -12.35 -16.71 7.95
C GLU A 9 -12.04 -18.05 8.63
N VAL A 10 -13.03 -18.94 8.71
CA VAL A 10 -12.84 -20.30 9.27
C VAL A 10 -11.79 -21.08 8.46
N LYS A 11 -11.84 -21.03 7.13
CA LYS A 11 -10.88 -21.72 6.25
C LYS A 11 -9.47 -21.15 6.35
N ILE A 12 -9.31 -19.84 6.51
CA ILE A 12 -7.98 -19.21 6.69
C ILE A 12 -7.41 -19.57 8.07
N ARG A 13 -8.25 -19.55 9.11
CA ARG A 13 -7.83 -19.89 10.48
C ARG A 13 -7.38 -21.35 10.63
N SER A 14 -7.87 -22.27 9.79
CA SER A 14 -7.45 -23.67 9.80
C SER A 14 -6.12 -23.95 9.08
N LEU A 15 -5.55 -22.96 8.37
CA LEU A 15 -4.23 -23.08 7.75
C LEU A 15 -3.12 -23.03 8.81
N SER A 16 -1.97 -23.62 8.48
CA SER A 16 -0.74 -23.38 9.23
C SER A 16 -0.32 -21.92 9.13
N ASP A 17 0.54 -21.44 10.03
CA ASP A 17 0.98 -20.04 10.03
C ASP A 17 1.64 -19.64 8.70
N THR A 18 2.50 -20.50 8.13
CA THR A 18 3.05 -20.30 6.78
C THR A 18 1.97 -20.34 5.70
N GLY A 19 0.95 -21.17 5.86
CA GLY A 19 -0.19 -21.25 4.94
C GLY A 19 -1.03 -19.98 4.90
N LYS A 20 -1.15 -19.27 6.04
CA LYS A 20 -1.84 -17.97 6.14
C LYS A 20 -1.10 -16.85 5.41
N LEU A 21 0.22 -16.95 5.22
CA LEU A 21 1.00 -15.93 4.51
C LEU A 21 0.63 -15.85 3.03
N LYS A 22 0.35 -16.98 2.37
CA LYS A 22 -0.03 -16.99 0.94
C LYS A 22 -1.23 -16.10 0.58
N PRO A 23 -2.40 -16.20 1.26
CA PRO A 23 -3.51 -15.32 0.97
C PRO A 23 -3.21 -13.86 1.36
N VAL A 24 -2.42 -13.62 2.41
CA VAL A 24 -1.96 -12.26 2.75
C VAL A 24 -1.16 -11.66 1.61
N ASP A 25 -0.14 -12.35 1.10
CA ASP A 25 0.71 -11.88 0.01
C ASP A 25 -0.12 -11.63 -1.27
N SER A 26 -1.05 -12.52 -1.58
CA SER A 26 -1.95 -12.36 -2.73
C SER A 26 -2.86 -11.15 -2.59
N ILE A 27 -3.41 -10.88 -1.40
CA ILE A 27 -4.26 -9.72 -1.15
C ILE A 27 -3.43 -8.44 -1.21
N LEU A 28 -2.26 -8.42 -0.58
CA LEU A 28 -1.35 -7.28 -0.62
C LEU A 28 -0.95 -6.95 -2.05
N THR A 29 -0.56 -7.93 -2.86
CA THR A 29 -0.23 -7.73 -4.28
C THR A 29 -1.41 -7.19 -5.09
N GLN A 30 -2.65 -7.57 -4.74
CA GLN A 30 -3.84 -7.05 -5.42
C GLN A 30 -4.20 -5.62 -5.00
N LEU A 31 -3.90 -5.24 -3.76
CA LEU A 31 -4.14 -3.89 -3.23
C LEU A 31 -3.01 -2.92 -3.59
N ASP A 32 -1.77 -3.40 -3.66
CA ASP A 32 -0.57 -2.68 -4.06
C ASP A 32 -0.49 -2.54 -5.59
N ARG A 33 -1.58 -2.07 -6.19
CA ARG A 33 -1.61 -1.72 -7.61
C ARG A 33 -1.16 -0.27 -7.74
N PRO A 34 -0.16 0.01 -8.59
CA PRO A 34 0.20 1.38 -8.89
C PRO A 34 -1.03 2.09 -9.44
N ASP A 35 -1.42 3.17 -8.77
CA ASP A 35 -2.46 4.08 -9.25
C ASP A 35 -1.75 5.23 -9.98
N PRO A 36 -1.86 5.31 -11.32
CA PRO A 36 -1.15 6.32 -12.10
C PRO A 36 -1.46 7.76 -11.67
N GLU A 37 -2.65 8.01 -11.11
CA GLU A 37 -3.02 9.34 -10.62
C GLU A 37 -2.32 9.66 -9.30
N ILE A 38 -2.22 8.68 -8.40
CA ILE A 38 -1.44 8.82 -7.17
C ILE A 38 0.03 9.05 -7.51
N ASP A 39 0.60 8.26 -8.42
CA ASP A 39 1.99 8.45 -8.88
C ASP A 39 2.21 9.85 -9.47
N ARG A 40 1.25 10.35 -10.25
CA ARG A 40 1.29 11.70 -10.81
C ARG A 40 1.31 12.78 -9.73
N ILE A 41 0.43 12.67 -8.72
CA ILE A 41 0.35 13.60 -7.58
C ILE A 41 1.65 13.58 -6.78
N TRP A 42 2.18 12.39 -6.45
CA TRP A 42 3.45 12.25 -5.73
C TRP A 42 4.61 12.87 -6.50
N THR A 43 4.66 12.67 -7.82
CA THR A 43 5.71 13.25 -8.67
C THR A 43 5.64 14.78 -8.67
N GLU A 44 4.42 15.36 -8.71
CA GLU A 44 4.22 16.80 -8.63
C GLU A 44 4.65 17.37 -7.27
N GLU A 45 4.23 16.73 -6.18
CA GLU A 45 4.61 17.13 -4.83
C GLU A 45 6.12 17.05 -4.61
N ALA A 46 6.77 15.96 -5.05
CA ALA A 46 8.21 15.80 -4.97
C ALA A 46 8.96 16.92 -5.71
N ARG A 47 8.49 17.31 -6.91
CA ARG A 47 9.05 18.45 -7.66
C ARG A 47 8.84 19.77 -6.93
N ASN A 48 7.67 19.98 -6.33
CA ASN A 48 7.36 21.19 -5.60
C ASN A 48 8.23 21.33 -4.34
N ARG A 49 8.37 20.25 -3.56
CA ARG A 49 9.27 20.18 -2.40
C ARG A 49 10.71 20.43 -2.78
N TRP A 50 11.18 19.83 -3.87
CA TRP A 50 12.54 20.06 -4.37
C TRP A 50 12.78 21.52 -4.74
N ARG A 51 11.84 22.15 -5.46
CA ARG A 51 11.91 23.58 -5.78
C ARG A 51 11.91 24.47 -4.54
N ALA A 52 11.08 24.15 -3.54
CA ALA A 52 11.03 24.87 -2.27
C ALA A 52 12.35 24.75 -1.49
N TYR A 53 12.92 23.54 -1.43
CA TYR A 53 14.24 23.30 -0.84
C TYR A 53 15.34 24.10 -1.56
N LYS A 54 15.39 24.04 -2.91
CA LYS A 54 16.34 24.81 -3.71
C LYS A 54 16.20 26.32 -3.56
N ALA A 55 15.00 26.80 -3.24
CA ALA A 55 14.72 28.21 -2.96
C ALA A 55 14.98 28.60 -1.49
N GLY A 56 15.49 27.70 -0.64
CA GLY A 56 15.72 27.94 0.78
C GLY A 56 14.44 28.07 1.61
N LYS A 57 13.29 27.65 1.08
CA LYS A 57 11.97 27.73 1.72
C LYS A 57 11.60 26.46 2.50
N LEU A 58 12.43 25.43 2.40
CA LEU A 58 12.24 24.14 3.06
C LEU A 58 13.61 23.63 3.51
N GLU A 59 13.69 23.10 4.72
CA GLU A 59 14.89 22.41 5.22
C GLU A 59 14.82 20.93 4.84
N ALA A 60 15.97 20.34 4.52
CA ALA A 60 16.08 18.89 4.36
C ALA A 60 16.43 18.29 5.71
N PHE A 61 15.63 17.34 6.18
CA PHE A 61 15.94 16.54 7.35
C PHE A 61 16.67 15.27 6.91
N SER A 62 17.74 14.91 7.62
CA SER A 62 18.57 13.72 7.41
C SER A 62 18.14 12.56 8.29
#